data_AF-A0A4Q8K6P5-F1
#
_entry.id   AF-A0A4Q8K6P5-F1
#
_cell.length_a   1.000
_cell.length_b   1.000
_cell.length_c   1.000
_cell.angle_alpha   90.00
_cell.angle_beta   90.00
_cell.angle_gamma   90.00
#
_symmetry.space_group_name_H-M   'P 1'
#
loop_
_entity.id
_entity.type
_entity.pdbx_description
1 polymer ?
#
loop_
_entity_poly.entity_id
_entity_poly.type
_entity_poly.pdbx_seq_one_letter_code
_entity_poly.pdbx_strand_id
1 'polypeptide(L)'
;MLFSYCIGILCAFAYICTFVYGDDHCLKDECSEIYLPHTPYVPCKNLPLDFLICAEPLDLKGNETAREELGYGCTKFGGQRHEDVQFTSVNCTVLPEIECFGPKSFLKGGFPCIKYTGHYFVTTLLYSILLGFLGMDRFCLGHTGTAVGKLLTLGGVGIWWIVDVVLLVTGNLMPEDGSNWVPYA
;
A
#
# COMPACT_ATOMS: atom_id res chain seq x y z
N MET A 1 38.30 -8.57 -70.91
CA MET A 1 38.90 -9.05 -69.65
C MET A 1 39.00 -7.98 -68.55
N LEU A 2 38.32 -6.83 -68.65
CA LEU A 2 38.32 -5.75 -67.63
C LEU A 2 37.03 -5.65 -66.80
N PHE A 3 35.97 -6.40 -67.15
CA PHE A 3 34.68 -6.36 -66.43
C PHE A 3 34.60 -7.33 -65.23
N SER A 4 35.50 -8.31 -65.13
CA SER A 4 35.48 -9.30 -64.04
C SER A 4 36.20 -8.82 -62.77
N TYR A 5 37.06 -7.80 -62.87
CA TYR A 5 37.84 -7.28 -61.72
C TYR A 5 37.08 -6.24 -60.88
N CYS A 6 36.11 -5.51 -61.46
CA CYS A 6 35.28 -4.57 -60.69
C CYS A 6 34.33 -5.27 -59.72
N ILE A 7 33.86 -6.48 -60.04
CA ILE A 7 32.93 -7.24 -59.20
C ILE A 7 33.66 -7.81 -57.96
N GLY A 8 34.92 -8.24 -58.11
CA GLY A 8 35.71 -8.76 -56.98
C GLY A 8 36.10 -7.70 -55.94
N ILE A 9 36.37 -6.46 -56.37
CA ILE A 9 36.79 -5.38 -55.46
C ILE A 9 35.58 -4.79 -54.71
N LEU A 10 34.41 -4.70 -55.34
CA LEU A 10 33.16 -4.29 -54.70
C LEU A 10 32.68 -5.32 -53.66
N CYS A 11 32.86 -6.62 -53.91
CA CYS A 11 32.53 -7.67 -52.94
C CYS A 11 33.43 -7.65 -51.70
N ALA A 12 34.73 -7.34 -51.83
CA ALA A 12 35.64 -7.23 -50.68
C ALA A 12 35.32 -6.02 -49.79
N PHE A 13 34.96 -4.87 -50.39
CA PHE A 13 34.52 -3.70 -49.63
C PHE A 13 33.17 -3.92 -48.95
N ALA A 14 32.23 -4.64 -49.60
CA ALA A 14 30.98 -5.02 -48.96
C ALA A 14 31.22 -5.99 -47.78
N TYR A 15 32.09 -6.99 -47.94
CA TYR A 15 32.44 -7.93 -46.87
C TYR A 15 33.11 -7.27 -45.66
N ILE A 16 33.93 -6.26 -45.89
CA ILE A 16 34.58 -5.48 -44.81
C ILE A 16 33.57 -4.50 -44.18
N CYS A 17 32.66 -3.93 -44.96
CA CYS A 17 31.62 -3.03 -44.44
C CYS A 17 30.59 -3.77 -43.58
N THR A 18 30.34 -5.05 -43.82
CA THR A 18 29.51 -5.90 -42.95
C THR A 18 30.15 -6.25 -41.59
N PHE A 19 31.44 -5.95 -41.36
CA PHE A 19 32.08 -6.19 -40.05
C PHE A 19 32.13 -4.96 -39.12
N VAL A 20 31.69 -3.78 -39.57
CA VAL A 20 31.78 -2.52 -38.80
C VAL A 20 30.40 -1.89 -38.52
N TYR A 21 29.31 -2.50 -38.97
CA TYR A 21 27.99 -2.13 -38.47
C TYR A 21 27.66 -3.02 -37.28
N GLY A 22 27.85 -2.48 -36.07
CA GLY A 22 27.40 -3.09 -34.83
C GLY A 22 25.92 -3.45 -34.98
N ASP A 23 25.68 -4.75 -34.99
CA ASP A 23 24.38 -5.37 -35.12
C ASP A 23 23.64 -5.21 -33.78
N ASP A 24 22.94 -4.09 -33.60
CA ASP A 24 21.91 -3.96 -32.56
C ASP A 24 20.65 -4.74 -32.99
N HIS A 25 20.81 -6.02 -33.37
CA HIS A 25 19.72 -6.97 -33.45
C HIS A 25 19.44 -7.50 -32.05
N CYS A 26 18.46 -6.90 -31.37
CA CYS A 26 17.80 -7.56 -30.26
C CYS A 26 17.10 -8.81 -30.80
N LEU A 27 17.78 -9.95 -30.73
CA LEU A 27 17.17 -11.27 -30.84
C LEU A 27 16.12 -11.38 -29.72
N LYS A 28 14.87 -11.53 -30.14
CA LYS A 28 13.73 -11.88 -29.29
C LYS A 28 14.02 -13.20 -28.59
N ASP A 29 14.53 -13.09 -27.38
CA ASP A 29 14.13 -13.79 -26.16
C ASP A 29 15.32 -13.62 -25.20
N GLU A 30 15.07 -12.96 -24.06
CA GLU A 30 16.06 -12.63 -23.03
C GLU A 30 16.92 -11.37 -23.26
N CYS A 31 16.27 -10.25 -23.64
CA CYS A 31 16.76 -8.95 -23.19
C CYS A 31 16.54 -8.83 -21.68
N SER A 32 17.50 -9.31 -20.88
CA SER A 32 17.70 -8.72 -19.56
C SER A 32 18.09 -7.26 -19.83
N GLU A 33 17.11 -6.35 -19.79
CA GLU A 33 17.39 -4.93 -19.97
C GLU A 33 18.44 -4.55 -18.92
N ILE A 34 19.63 -4.22 -19.40
CA ILE A 34 20.66 -3.65 -18.53
C ILE A 34 20.18 -2.24 -18.24
N TYR A 35 20.05 -1.90 -16.97
CA TYR A 35 19.71 -0.53 -16.59
C TYR A 35 20.87 0.40 -16.98
N LEU A 36 20.66 1.22 -18.01
CA LEU A 36 21.62 2.26 -18.38
C LEU A 36 21.30 3.55 -17.61
N PRO A 37 22.17 4.01 -16.69
CA PRO A 37 21.90 5.18 -15.84
C PRO A 37 21.84 6.51 -16.62
N HIS A 38 22.26 6.53 -17.89
CA HIS A 38 22.19 7.69 -18.76
C HIS A 38 20.85 7.81 -19.52
N THR A 39 19.96 6.82 -19.39
CA THR A 39 18.64 6.86 -20.00
C THR A 39 17.69 7.75 -19.18
N PRO A 40 16.68 8.37 -19.82
CA PRO A 40 15.69 9.20 -19.12
C PRO A 40 14.72 8.38 -18.25
N TYR A 41 14.73 7.04 -18.35
CA TYR A 41 13.80 6.16 -17.67
C TYR A 41 14.23 5.87 -16.23
N VAL A 42 13.39 6.25 -15.27
CA VAL A 42 13.55 5.88 -13.86
C VAL A 42 13.10 4.42 -13.65
N PRO A 43 13.75 3.64 -12.74
CA PRO A 43 13.26 2.30 -12.40
C PRO A 43 11.84 2.33 -11.85
N CYS A 44 10.95 1.48 -12.37
CA CYS A 44 9.54 1.43 -11.94
C CYS A 44 9.39 1.22 -10.42
N LYS A 45 10.28 0.43 -9.81
CA LYS A 45 10.29 0.15 -8.37
C LYS A 45 10.50 1.39 -7.49
N ASN A 46 11.20 2.41 -8.01
CA ASN A 46 11.56 3.62 -7.26
C ASN A 46 10.53 4.74 -7.41
N LEU A 47 9.48 4.51 -8.19
CA LEU A 47 8.45 5.51 -8.43
C LEU A 47 7.67 5.81 -7.14
N PRO A 48 7.34 7.08 -6.84
CA PRO A 48 6.54 7.44 -5.67
C PRO A 48 5.10 6.92 -5.79
N LEU A 49 4.39 6.90 -4.66
CA LEU A 49 3.04 6.31 -4.56
C LEU A 49 2.01 7.03 -5.43
N ASP A 50 2.19 8.33 -5.69
CA ASP A 50 1.26 9.14 -6.50
C ASP A 50 1.12 8.65 -7.95
N PHE A 51 2.08 7.86 -8.43
CA PHE A 51 2.14 7.32 -9.78
C PHE A 51 1.89 5.80 -9.84
N LEU A 52 1.47 5.21 -8.73
CA LEU A 52 1.22 3.78 -8.59
C LEU A 52 -0.21 3.54 -8.14
N ILE A 53 -0.85 2.53 -8.72
CA ILE A 53 -2.12 1.97 -8.26
C ILE A 53 -1.80 0.69 -7.50
N CYS A 54 -1.96 0.72 -6.18
CA CYS A 54 -1.64 -0.41 -5.31
C CYS A 54 -2.91 -1.10 -4.82
N ALA A 55 -2.86 -2.43 -4.76
CA ALA A 55 -3.90 -3.22 -4.12
C ALA A 55 -3.90 -3.02 -2.59
N GLU A 56 -5.05 -3.23 -1.96
CA GLU A 56 -5.17 -3.18 -0.50
C GLU A 56 -4.42 -4.37 0.16
N PRO A 57 -3.92 -4.20 1.40
CA PRO A 57 -3.29 -5.28 2.16
C PRO A 57 -4.19 -6.52 2.31
N LEU A 58 -3.65 -7.70 2.02
CA LEU A 58 -4.37 -8.97 2.18
C LEU A 58 -4.56 -9.31 3.66
N ASP A 59 -5.80 -9.57 4.06
CA ASP A 59 -6.13 -10.02 5.42
C ASP A 59 -6.05 -11.55 5.53
N LEU A 60 -5.10 -12.03 6.35
CA LEU A 60 -4.88 -13.45 6.63
C LEU A 60 -5.65 -13.94 7.85
N LYS A 61 -6.46 -13.08 8.49
CA LYS A 61 -7.33 -13.42 9.63
C LYS A 61 -6.61 -14.17 10.76
N GLY A 62 -5.38 -13.74 11.07
CA GLY A 62 -4.56 -14.36 12.11
C GLY A 62 -3.82 -15.64 11.70
N ASN A 63 -3.89 -16.07 10.44
CA ASN A 63 -3.15 -17.25 9.97
C ASN A 63 -1.67 -16.91 9.71
N GLU A 64 -0.82 -17.22 10.69
CA GLU A 64 0.62 -16.95 10.61
C GLU A 64 1.33 -17.84 9.58
N THR A 65 0.89 -19.09 9.41
CA THR A 65 1.45 -20.02 8.42
C THR A 65 1.29 -19.49 7.01
N ALA A 66 0.11 -18.96 6.68
CA ALA A 66 -0.15 -18.34 5.37
C ALA A 66 0.76 -17.12 5.13
N ARG A 67 1.11 -16.36 6.18
CA ARG A 67 2.04 -15.23 6.06
C ARG A 67 3.46 -15.70 5.75
N GLU A 68 3.89 -16.79 6.36
CA GLU A 68 5.23 -17.36 6.13
C GLU A 68 5.35 -17.95 4.72
N GLU A 69 4.30 -18.61 4.22
CA GLU A 69 4.27 -19.17 2.86
C GLU A 69 4.22 -18.08 1.77
N LEU A 70 3.41 -17.04 1.96
CA LEU A 70 3.23 -15.98 0.96
C LEU A 70 4.31 -14.89 1.05
N GLY A 71 4.85 -14.64 2.24
CA GLY A 71 5.78 -13.53 2.51
C GLY A 71 5.15 -12.13 2.48
N TYR A 72 3.82 -12.04 2.29
CA TYR A 72 3.04 -10.81 2.33
C TYR A 72 1.63 -11.07 2.90
N GLY A 73 0.87 -9.99 3.16
CA GLY A 73 -0.37 -10.00 3.92
C GLY A 73 -0.19 -9.63 5.40
N CYS A 74 -1.32 -9.47 6.08
CA CYS A 74 -1.43 -9.01 7.46
C CYS A 74 -2.11 -10.10 8.30
N THR A 75 -1.50 -10.49 9.44
CA THR A 75 -2.17 -11.41 10.37
C THR A 75 -3.08 -10.66 11.35
N LYS A 76 -2.71 -9.42 11.67
CA LYS A 76 -3.45 -8.55 12.58
C LYS A 76 -3.54 -7.16 11.98
N PHE A 77 -4.74 -6.58 12.03
CA PHE A 77 -4.98 -5.18 11.71
C PHE A 77 -5.06 -4.33 12.98
N GLY A 78 -4.66 -3.07 12.85
CA GLY A 78 -4.72 -2.08 13.93
C GLY A 78 -3.38 -1.85 14.61
N GLY A 79 -3.42 -1.08 15.71
CA GLY A 79 -2.25 -0.56 16.41
C GLY A 79 -2.27 0.98 16.44
N GLN A 80 -2.04 1.56 17.62
CA GLN A 80 -1.95 3.03 17.79
C GLN A 80 -0.50 3.52 17.66
N ARG A 81 0.46 2.72 18.12
CA ARG A 81 1.88 3.03 18.04
C ARG A 81 2.49 2.36 16.82
N HIS A 82 3.46 3.02 16.19
CA HIS A 82 4.16 2.49 15.02
C HIS A 82 4.78 1.11 15.24
N GLU A 83 5.22 0.80 16.46
CA GLU A 83 5.80 -0.48 16.86
C GLU A 83 4.79 -1.63 16.88
N ASP A 84 3.52 -1.30 17.16
CA ASP A 84 2.43 -2.29 17.27
C ASP A 84 1.78 -2.59 15.91
N VAL A 85 2.06 -1.76 14.88
CA VAL A 85 1.49 -1.87 13.54
C VAL A 85 2.34 -2.79 12.67
N GLN A 86 1.71 -3.82 12.12
CA GLN A 86 2.35 -4.68 11.14
C GLN A 86 2.46 -3.97 9.78
N PHE A 87 3.55 -4.22 9.06
CA PHE A 87 3.76 -3.73 7.71
C PHE A 87 3.82 -4.89 6.74
N THR A 88 3.30 -4.68 5.54
CA THR A 88 3.26 -5.70 4.50
C THR A 88 3.63 -5.14 3.13
N SER A 89 3.79 -6.04 2.17
CA SER A 89 3.98 -5.70 0.77
C SER A 89 2.68 -5.91 0.00
N VAL A 90 2.38 -5.01 -0.92
CA VAL A 90 1.20 -5.09 -1.79
C VAL A 90 1.63 -5.04 -3.25
N ASN A 91 0.79 -5.59 -4.12
CA ASN A 91 1.02 -5.52 -5.56
C ASN A 91 0.65 -4.11 -6.05
N CYS A 92 1.60 -3.42 -6.64
CA CYS A 92 1.43 -2.09 -7.21
C CYS A 92 1.66 -2.13 -8.71
N THR A 93 0.83 -1.41 -9.45
CA THR A 93 0.94 -1.22 -10.89
C THR A 93 1.22 0.24 -11.23
N VAL A 94 2.08 0.48 -12.21
CA VAL A 94 2.37 1.83 -12.71
C VAL A 94 1.19 2.35 -13.53
N LEU A 95 0.89 3.65 -13.41
CA LEU A 95 -0.12 4.29 -14.25
C LEU A 95 0.19 4.11 -15.75
N PRO A 96 -0.83 3.97 -16.60
CA PRO A 96 -0.63 3.62 -18.01
C PRO A 96 0.14 4.68 -18.82
N GLU A 97 0.09 5.94 -18.39
CA GLU A 97 0.72 7.08 -19.07
C GLU A 97 2.21 7.28 -18.70
N ILE A 98 2.71 6.55 -17.69
CA ILE A 98 4.08 6.72 -17.20
C ILE A 98 4.97 5.61 -17.75
N GLU A 99 6.06 6.03 -18.42
CA GLU A 99 7.09 5.12 -18.90
C GLU A 99 8.24 5.03 -17.88
N CYS A 100 8.54 3.81 -17.45
CA CYS A 100 9.60 3.50 -16.50
C CYS A 100 10.31 2.22 -16.91
N PHE A 101 11.50 2.04 -16.37
CA PHE A 101 12.35 0.90 -16.67
C PHE A 101 12.01 -0.31 -15.79
N GLY A 102 11.78 -1.47 -16.42
CA GLY A 102 11.48 -2.73 -15.74
C GLY A 102 9.98 -3.11 -15.69
N PRO A 103 9.58 -4.04 -14.81
CA PRO A 103 8.20 -4.51 -14.75
C PRO A 103 7.26 -3.43 -14.21
N LYS A 104 6.14 -3.20 -14.92
CA LYS A 104 5.10 -2.24 -14.52
C LYS A 104 4.27 -2.71 -13.32
N SER A 105 4.30 -3.99 -12.98
CA SER A 105 3.66 -4.54 -11.77
C SER A 105 4.71 -5.15 -10.85
N PHE A 106 4.74 -4.73 -9.60
CA PHE A 106 5.74 -5.19 -8.63
C PHE A 106 5.20 -5.15 -7.20
N LEU A 107 5.80 -5.96 -6.33
CA LEU A 107 5.53 -5.90 -4.89
C LEU A 107 6.28 -4.72 -4.26
N LYS A 108 5.53 -3.81 -3.66
CA LYS A 108 6.06 -2.67 -2.91
C LYS A 108 5.77 -2.85 -1.42
N GLY A 109 6.81 -2.77 -0.61
CA GLY A 109 6.73 -2.88 0.85
C GLY A 109 6.39 -1.54 1.53
N GLY A 110 6.17 -1.61 2.83
CA GLY A 110 5.97 -0.42 3.67
C GLY A 110 4.51 0.01 3.83
N PHE A 111 3.56 -0.86 3.46
CA PHE A 111 2.14 -0.58 3.66
C PHE A 111 1.72 -1.02 5.07
N PRO A 112 1.13 -0.12 5.88
CA PRO A 112 0.66 -0.47 7.21
C PRO A 112 -0.63 -1.32 7.16
N CYS A 113 -0.72 -2.31 8.03
CA CYS A 113 -1.89 -3.16 8.24
C CYS A 113 -2.95 -2.43 9.09
N ILE A 114 -3.46 -1.31 8.58
CA ILE A 114 -4.49 -0.51 9.24
C ILE A 114 -5.70 -0.37 8.32
N LYS A 115 -6.88 -0.49 8.90
CA LYS A 115 -8.15 -0.28 8.21
C LYS A 115 -8.77 0.99 8.76
N TYR A 116 -9.26 1.85 7.89
CA TYR A 116 -10.02 3.02 8.29
C TYR A 116 -11.49 2.76 7.99
N THR A 117 -12.34 2.85 9.01
CA THR A 117 -13.79 3.01 8.84
C THR A 117 -14.09 4.46 9.24
N GLY A 118 -15.09 5.12 8.64
CA GLY A 118 -15.33 6.58 8.71
C GLY A 118 -15.64 7.17 10.09
N HIS A 119 -15.07 6.63 11.16
CA HIS A 119 -15.05 7.15 12.51
C HIS A 119 -13.88 8.10 12.69
N TYR A 120 -14.22 9.31 13.14
CA TYR A 120 -13.25 10.35 13.44
C TYR A 120 -13.12 10.49 14.95
N PHE A 121 -11.89 10.52 15.44
CA PHE A 121 -11.63 10.64 16.88
C PHE A 121 -12.31 11.88 17.48
N VAL A 122 -12.22 13.02 16.79
CA VAL A 122 -12.77 14.30 17.25
C VAL A 122 -14.30 14.29 17.30
N THR A 123 -14.97 13.68 16.32
CA THR A 123 -16.44 13.63 16.31
C THR A 123 -16.96 12.71 17.42
N THR A 124 -16.31 11.56 17.64
CA THR A 124 -16.65 10.68 18.76
C THR A 124 -16.41 11.36 20.11
N LEU A 125 -15.29 12.07 20.26
CA LEU A 125 -14.98 12.82 21.48
C LEU A 125 -16.04 13.91 21.73
N LEU A 126 -16.48 14.63 20.71
CA LEU A 126 -17.54 15.62 20.81
C LEU A 126 -18.88 14.99 21.24
N TYR A 127 -19.25 13.85 20.66
CA TYR A 127 -20.43 13.10 21.08
C TYR A 127 -20.30 12.58 22.51
N SER A 128 -19.11 12.18 22.94
CA SER A 128 -18.86 11.75 24.32
C SER A 128 -19.04 12.91 25.31
N ILE A 129 -18.59 14.12 24.96
CA ILE A 129 -18.75 15.30 25.83
C ILE A 129 -20.20 15.79 25.87
N LEU A 130 -20.87 15.90 24.71
CA LEU A 130 -22.21 16.50 24.60
C LEU A 130 -23.35 15.52 24.90
N LEU A 131 -23.22 14.28 24.47
CA LEU A 131 -24.26 13.24 24.50
C LEU A 131 -23.83 12.01 25.30
N GLY A 132 -22.71 12.07 26.02
CA GLY A 132 -22.19 10.91 26.77
C GLY A 132 -23.08 10.48 27.93
N PHE A 133 -23.94 11.35 28.46
CA PHE A 133 -24.96 10.96 29.45
C PHE A 133 -26.00 9.96 28.87
N LEU A 134 -26.22 9.98 27.56
CA LEU A 134 -27.05 9.01 26.83
C LEU A 134 -26.22 7.81 26.30
N GLY A 135 -24.89 7.87 26.37
CA GLY A 135 -23.99 6.85 25.81
C GLY A 135 -23.98 6.76 24.28
N MET A 136 -24.34 7.85 23.58
CA MET A 136 -24.40 7.90 22.11
C MET A 136 -23.06 7.56 21.45
N ASP A 137 -21.97 8.05 22.03
CA ASP A 137 -20.59 7.77 21.62
C ASP A 137 -20.32 6.26 21.50
N ARG A 138 -20.83 5.48 22.45
CA ARG A 138 -20.59 4.03 22.51
C ARG A 138 -21.51 3.22 21.60
N PHE A 139 -22.71 3.71 21.32
CA PHE A 139 -23.57 3.17 20.25
C PHE A 139 -22.94 3.37 18.88
N CYS A 140 -22.35 4.55 18.61
CA CYS A 140 -21.69 4.83 17.34
C CYS A 140 -20.42 3.99 17.09
N LEU A 141 -19.77 3.51 18.14
CA LEU A 141 -18.58 2.66 18.05
C LEU A 141 -18.88 1.15 17.90
N GLY A 142 -20.14 0.74 17.99
CA GLY A 142 -20.58 -0.66 17.92
C GLY A 142 -20.83 -1.33 19.28
N HIS A 143 -20.28 -0.77 20.38
CA HIS A 143 -20.31 -1.33 21.74
C HIS A 143 -21.69 -1.27 22.44
N THR A 144 -22.68 -1.87 21.80
CA THR A 144 -24.11 -1.78 22.11
C THR A 144 -24.43 -2.29 23.52
N GLY A 145 -23.76 -3.37 23.95
CA GLY A 145 -23.97 -3.95 25.28
C GLY A 145 -23.60 -3.00 26.43
N THR A 146 -22.44 -2.34 26.33
CA THR A 146 -22.01 -1.35 27.34
C THR A 146 -22.84 -0.07 27.28
N ALA A 147 -23.33 0.30 26.10
CA ALA A 147 -24.20 1.45 25.92
C ALA A 147 -25.57 1.24 26.59
N VAL A 148 -26.17 0.05 26.42
CA VAL A 148 -27.42 -0.33 27.11
C VAL A 148 -27.24 -0.39 28.63
N GLY A 149 -26.10 -0.90 29.12
CA GLY A 149 -25.79 -0.92 30.55
C GLY A 149 -25.78 0.48 31.18
N LYS A 150 -25.27 1.49 30.47
CA LYS A 150 -25.33 2.89 30.91
C LYS A 150 -26.77 3.41 30.98
N LEU A 151 -27.59 3.10 29.97
CA LEU A 151 -28.99 3.56 29.95
C LEU A 151 -29.81 2.94 31.11
N LEU A 152 -29.63 1.64 31.38
CA LEU A 152 -30.30 0.96 32.49
C LEU A 152 -29.88 1.49 33.87
N THR A 153 -28.65 2.01 33.98
CA THR A 153 -28.14 2.65 35.20
C THR A 153 -28.43 4.17 35.24
N LEU A 154 -29.30 4.68 34.36
CA LEU A 154 -29.63 6.11 34.21
C LEU A 154 -28.39 6.99 33.99
N GLY A 155 -27.37 6.48 33.31
CA GLY A 155 -26.12 7.19 33.08
C GLY A 155 -25.30 7.42 34.35
N GLY A 156 -25.54 6.64 35.40
CA GLY A 156 -24.77 6.58 36.64
C GLY A 156 -24.30 7.93 37.16
N VAL A 157 -25.24 8.86 37.42
CA VAL A 157 -25.01 10.16 38.09
C VAL A 157 -23.81 10.95 37.50
N GLY A 158 -23.50 10.79 36.20
CA GLY A 158 -22.39 11.47 35.54
C GLY A 158 -20.98 10.88 35.78
N ILE A 159 -20.82 9.87 36.64
CA ILE A 159 -19.52 9.19 36.85
C ILE A 159 -19.13 8.40 35.60
N TRP A 160 -20.08 7.68 35.00
CA TRP A 160 -19.85 6.90 33.78
C TRP A 160 -19.36 7.78 32.63
N TRP A 161 -19.97 8.96 32.48
CA TRP A 161 -19.55 9.95 31.49
C TRP A 161 -18.07 10.33 31.62
N ILE A 162 -17.58 10.60 32.83
CA ILE A 162 -16.16 10.93 33.05
C ILE A 162 -15.26 9.74 32.68
N VAL A 163 -15.65 8.53 33.10
CA VAL A 163 -14.89 7.31 32.80
C VAL A 163 -14.78 7.09 31.29
N ASP A 164 -15.85 7.29 30.53
CA ASP A 164 -15.85 7.15 29.08
C ASP A 164 -14.92 8.15 28.39
N VAL A 165 -14.98 9.43 28.78
CA VAL A 165 -14.09 10.46 28.25
C VAL A 165 -12.63 10.07 28.51
N VAL A 166 -12.31 9.60 29.72
CA VAL A 166 -10.95 9.13 30.06
C VAL A 166 -10.55 7.92 29.23
N LEU A 167 -11.41 6.91 29.06
CA LEU A 167 -11.10 5.73 28.25
C LEU A 167 -10.89 6.08 26.77
N LEU A 168 -11.66 7.01 26.22
CA LEU A 168 -11.54 7.47 24.84
C LEU A 168 -10.23 8.24 24.64
N VAL A 169 -9.94 9.22 25.50
CA VAL A 169 -8.72 10.04 25.40
C VAL A 169 -7.45 9.21 25.64
N THR A 170 -7.50 8.20 26.50
CA THR A 170 -6.38 7.28 26.72
C THR A 170 -6.20 6.25 25.58
N GLY A 171 -7.07 6.25 24.56
CA GLY A 171 -6.99 5.32 23.43
C GLY A 171 -7.37 3.87 23.77
N ASN A 172 -7.92 3.63 24.96
CA ASN A 172 -8.39 2.30 25.38
C ASN A 172 -9.76 1.95 24.79
N LEU A 173 -10.48 2.93 24.23
CA LEU A 173 -11.73 2.73 23.53
C LEU A 173 -11.52 2.92 22.03
N MET A 174 -11.59 1.82 21.28
CA MET A 174 -11.48 1.79 19.81
C MET A 174 -12.79 1.29 19.19
N PRO A 175 -13.02 1.56 17.89
CA PRO A 175 -14.15 0.98 17.15
C PRO A 175 -14.14 -0.54 17.25
N GLU A 176 -15.32 -1.15 17.40
CA GLU A 176 -15.45 -2.61 17.51
C GLU A 176 -14.94 -3.35 16.27
N ASP A 177 -15.01 -2.71 15.10
CA ASP A 177 -14.52 -3.23 13.83
C ASP A 177 -12.99 -3.42 13.76
N GLY A 178 -12.25 -2.99 14.79
CA GLY A 178 -10.78 -3.06 14.84
C GLY A 178 -10.09 -2.08 13.88
N SER A 179 -10.82 -1.11 13.35
CA SER A 179 -10.29 -0.03 12.52
C SER A 179 -9.58 1.03 13.35
N ASN A 180 -8.73 1.82 12.68
CA ASN A 180 -8.09 2.98 13.27
C ASN A 180 -8.89 4.26 13.01
N TRP A 181 -8.66 5.27 13.85
CA TRP A 181 -9.22 6.60 13.69
C TRP A 181 -8.79 7.25 12.38
N VAL A 182 -9.74 7.81 11.64
CA VAL A 182 -9.42 8.60 10.46
C VAL A 182 -8.78 9.92 10.92
N PRO A 183 -7.54 10.24 10.48
CA PRO A 183 -6.82 11.41 10.95
C PRO A 183 -7.38 12.74 10.42
N TYR A 184 -8.08 12.72 9.29
CA TYR A 184 -8.61 13.91 8.61
C TYR A 184 -10.08 13.71 8.29
N ALA A 185 -10.91 14.72 8.60
CA ALA A 185 -12.34 14.77 8.30
C ALA A 185 -12.64 15.77 7.18
#